data_AF-A0A1Y4EPJ4-F1
#
_entry.id   AF-A0A1Y4EPJ4-F1
#
_cell.length_a   1.000
_cell.length_b   1.000
_cell.length_c   1.000
_cell.angle_alpha   90.00
_cell.angle_beta   90.00
_cell.angle_gamma   90.00
#
_symmetry.space_group_name_H-M   'P 1'
#
loop_
_entity.id
_entity.type
_entity.pdbx_description
1 polymer ?
#
loop_
_entity_poly.entity_id
_entity_poly.type
_entity_poly.pdbx_seq_one_letter_code
_entity_poly.pdbx_strand_id
1 'polypeptide(L)' 'MPNTCSFAISNVFCWICFRADMLNKLGGDVTVVHLPEAGLHENTHFPMSDLNNREVAELMYEWLCAKGLD' A
#
# COMPACT_ATOMS: atom_id res chain seq x y z
N MET A 1 -12.63 6.57 -14.01
CA MET A 1 -11.55 5.58 -13.84
C MET A 1 -10.24 6.28 -14.13
N PRO A 2 -9.54 6.81 -13.12
CA PRO A 2 -8.16 7.23 -13.29
C PRO A 2 -7.25 6.10 -12.75
N ASN A 3 -6.63 5.38 -13.70
CA ASN A 3 -5.20 5.06 -13.80
C ASN A 3 -4.35 4.53 -12.62
N THR A 4 -4.87 4.14 -11.46
CA THR A 4 -4.02 3.52 -10.40
C THR A 4 -3.86 2.00 -10.51
N CYS A 5 -4.66 1.32 -11.34
CA CYS A 5 -4.62 -0.14 -11.46
C CYS A 5 -4.05 -0.58 -12.84
N SER A 6 -2.89 -0.06 -13.24
CA SER A 6 -2.29 -0.40 -14.55
C SER A 6 -1.61 -1.77 -14.57
N PHE A 7 -1.43 -2.44 -13.41
CA PHE A 7 -0.80 -3.75 -13.33
C PHE A 7 -1.65 -4.70 -12.48
N ALA A 8 -2.53 -5.46 -13.13
CA ALA A 8 -3.24 -6.59 -12.52
C ALA A 8 -2.27 -7.78 -12.38
N ILE A 9 -1.40 -7.75 -11.37
CA ILE A 9 -0.40 -8.81 -11.12
C ILE A 9 -1.07 -10.06 -10.52
N SER A 10 -2.27 -9.93 -9.93
CA SER A 10 -3.12 -11.06 -9.50
C SER A 10 -4.58 -10.63 -9.30
N ASN A 11 -5.52 -11.60 -9.38
CA ASN A 11 -6.96 -11.36 -9.13
C ASN A 11 -7.25 -10.81 -7.73
N VAL A 12 -6.40 -11.10 -6.75
CA VAL A 12 -6.55 -10.63 -5.36
C VAL A 12 -6.21 -9.14 -5.24
N PHE A 13 -5.15 -8.70 -5.90
CA PHE A 13 -4.72 -7.29 -5.85
C PHE A 13 -5.75 -6.35 -6.49
N CYS A 14 -6.32 -6.77 -7.64
CA CYS A 14 -7.41 -6.05 -8.30
C CYS A 14 -8.62 -5.82 -7.36
N TRP A 15 -8.97 -6.81 -6.55
CA TRP A 15 -10.07 -6.71 -5.59
C TRP A 15 -9.79 -5.76 -4.42
N ILE A 16 -8.53 -5.62 -4.01
CA ILE A 16 -8.11 -4.67 -2.96
C ILE A 16 -8.18 -3.24 -3.51
N CYS A 17 -7.64 -3.00 -4.70
CA CYS A 17 -7.70 -1.68 -5.35
C CYS A 17 -9.15 -1.24 -5.61
N PHE A 18 -9.99 -2.15 -6.11
CA PHE A 18 -11.41 -1.86 -6.33
C PHE A 18 -12.13 -1.44 -5.03
N ARG A 19 -11.86 -2.12 -3.91
CA ARG A 19 -12.44 -1.77 -2.62
C ARG A 19 -11.93 -0.44 -2.09
N ALA A 20 -10.64 -0.17 -2.23
CA ALA A 20 -10.07 1.14 -1.85
C ALA A 20 -10.74 2.28 -2.62
N ASP A 21 -10.90 2.14 -3.94
CA ASP A 21 -11.60 3.13 -4.78
C ASP A 21 -13.06 3.34 -4.37
N MET A 22 -13.76 2.27 -4.00
CA MET A 22 -15.14 2.36 -3.53
C MET A 22 -15.22 3.09 -2.18
N LEU A 23 -14.36 2.73 -1.22
CA LEU A 23 -14.32 3.36 0.10
C LEU A 23 -13.95 4.85 0.01
N ASN A 24 -13.00 5.20 -0.85
CA ASN A 24 -12.60 6.58 -1.07
C ASN A 24 -13.74 7.42 -1.67
N LYS A 25 -14.59 6.84 -2.54
CA LYS A 25 -15.80 7.52 -3.05
C LYS A 25 -16.87 7.74 -1.98
N LEU A 26 -16.89 6.92 -0.93
CA LEU A 26 -17.80 7.05 0.20
C LEU A 26 -17.28 8.00 1.28
N GLY A 27 -16.14 8.67 1.05
CA GLY A 27 -15.50 9.57 2.01
C GLY A 27 -14.53 8.89 2.97
N GLY A 28 -14.14 7.65 2.69
CA GLY A 28 -13.01 6.99 3.36
C GLY A 28 -11.66 7.53 2.88
N ASP A 29 -10.61 7.21 3.62
CA ASP A 29 -9.23 7.58 3.32
C ASP A 29 -8.36 6.32 3.32
N VAL A 30 -8.31 5.64 2.17
CA VAL A 30 -7.65 4.36 1.98
C VAL A 30 -6.55 4.51 0.95
N THR A 31 -5.33 4.14 1.34
CA THR A 31 -4.16 4.08 0.46
C THR A 31 -3.74 2.62 0.27
N VAL A 32 -3.56 2.20 -0.99
CA VAL A 32 -3.01 0.88 -1.32
C VAL A 32 -1.61 1.11 -1.86
N VAL A 33 -0.61 0.53 -1.19
CA VAL A 33 0.80 0.64 -1.58
C VAL A 33 1.29 -0.72 -2.04
N HIS A 34 1.90 -0.76 -3.23
CA HIS A 34 2.57 -1.95 -3.74
C HIS A 34 4.06 -1.86 -3.41
N LEU A 35 4.53 -2.69 -2.47
CA LEU A 35 5.91 -2.64 -1.95
C LEU A 35 7.01 -2.67 -3.05
N PRO A 36 6.90 -3.49 -4.11
CA PRO A 36 7.88 -3.46 -5.20
C PRO A 36 7.95 -2.12 -5.95
N GLU A 37 6.87 -1.35 -6.03
CA GLU A 37 6.86 -0.01 -6.63
C GLU A 37 7.45 1.05 -5.70
N ALA A 38 7.39 0.82 -4.38
CA ALA A 38 8.03 1.64 -3.36
C ALA A 38 9.54 1.36 -3.21
N GLY A 39 10.13 0.55 -4.09
CA GLY A 39 11.55 0.17 -4.04
C GLY A 39 11.86 -0.99 -3.09
N LEU A 40 10.84 -1.57 -2.44
CA LEU A 40 10.95 -2.66 -1.49
C LEU A 40 10.72 -4.01 -2.19
N HIS A 41 11.81 -4.55 -2.75
CA HIS A 41 11.82 -5.84 -3.44
C HIS A 41 12.03 -7.00 -2.46
N GLU A 42 11.54 -8.19 -2.82
CA GLU A 42 11.78 -9.46 -2.09
C GLU A 42 11.20 -9.57 -0.67
N ASN A 43 10.17 -8.77 -0.36
CA ASN A 43 9.39 -8.96 0.87
C ASN A 43 8.59 -10.27 0.82
N THR A 44 8.54 -10.96 1.95
CA THR A 44 7.65 -12.10 2.16
C THR A 44 6.25 -11.62 2.51
N HIS A 45 5.35 -12.54 2.87
CA HIS A 45 4.04 -12.17 3.42
C HIS A 45 4.14 -11.38 4.74
N PHE A 46 5.29 -11.41 5.41
CA PHE A 46 5.52 -10.77 6.71
C PHE A 46 6.61 -9.68 6.63
N PRO A 47 6.32 -8.52 6.01
CA PRO A 47 7.30 -7.46 5.79
C PRO A 47 7.81 -6.81 7.10
N MET A 48 7.15 -7.07 8.23
CA MET A 48 7.58 -6.55 9.55
C MET A 48 8.77 -7.31 10.14
N SER A 49 8.98 -8.56 9.72
CA SER A 49 10.04 -9.44 10.22
C SER A 49 11.12 -9.70 9.17
N ASP A 50 10.97 -9.14 7.97
CA ASP A 50 11.95 -9.26 6.90
C ASP A 50 13.21 -8.43 7.20
N LEU A 51 14.31 -8.70 6.48
CA LEU A 51 15.60 -8.03 6.69
C LEU A 51 15.55 -6.52 6.40
N ASN A 52 14.59 -6.09 5.58
CA ASN A 52 14.32 -4.70 5.20
C ASN A 52 13.20 -4.06 6.05
N ASN A 53 12.85 -4.64 7.20
CA ASN A 53 11.80 -4.14 8.07
C ASN A 53 11.96 -2.67 8.49
N ARG A 54 13.19 -2.15 8.57
CA ARG A 54 13.46 -0.74 8.87
C ARG A 54 12.94 0.19 7.78
N GLU A 55 13.08 -0.18 6.52
CA GLU A 55 12.60 0.63 5.40
C GLU A 55 11.07 0.57 5.29
N VAL A 56 10.48 -0.60 5.57
CA VAL A 56 9.02 -0.76 5.70
C VAL A 56 8.49 0.11 6.84
N ALA A 57 9.18 0.15 7.99
CA ALA A 57 8.81 0.99 9.13
C ALA A 57 8.89 2.48 8.81
N GLU A 58 9.93 2.92 8.09
CA GLU A 58 10.05 4.31 7.64
C GLU A 58 8.88 4.70 6.73
N LEU A 59 8.54 3.87 5.73
CA LEU A 59 7.40 4.09 4.84
C LEU A 59 6.08 4.21 5.62
N MET A 60 5.88 3.38 6.65
CA MET A 60 4.70 3.46 7.52
C MET A 60 4.73 4.72 8.38
N TYR A 61 5.90 5.13 8.89
CA TYR A 61 6.06 6.33 9.70
C TYR A 61 5.77 7.59 8.90
N GLU A 62 6.30 7.70 7.68
CA GLU A 62 6.01 8.80 6.76
C GLU A 62 4.50 8.93 6.50
N TRP A 63 3.80 7.80 6.32
CA TRP A 63 2.35 7.79 6.16
C TRP A 63 1.62 8.27 7.42
N LEU A 64 2.06 7.86 8.62
CA LEU A 64 1.48 8.31 9.89
C LEU A 64 1.68 9.81 10.10
N CYS A 65 2.88 10.34 9.88
CA CYS A 65 3.17 11.77 9.94
C CYS A 65 2.32 12.56 8.95
N ALA A 66 2.13 12.06 7.71
CA ALA A 66 1.28 12.71 6.72
C ALA A 66 -0.20 12.77 7.13
N LYS A 67 -0.65 11.84 8.00
CA LYS A 67 -1.99 11.84 8.60
C LYS A 67 -2.06 12.58 9.94
N GLY A 68 -0.92 13.02 10.48
CA GLY A 68 -0.82 13.64 11.81
C GLY A 68 -1.15 12.67 12.95
N LEU A 69 -0.73 11.41 12.79
CA LEU A 69 -0.96 10.31 13.73
C LEU A 69 0.32 9.86 14.47
N ASP A 70 1.37 10.68 14.42
CA ASP A 70 2.69 10.45 15.01
C ASP A 70 2.82 10.85 16.50
#